data_AF-A0A9E0PUA8-F1
#
_entry.id   AF-A0A9E0PUA8-F1
#
_cell.length_a   1.000
_cell.length_b   1.000
_cell.length_c   1.000
_cell.angle_alpha   90.00
_cell.angle_beta   90.00
_cell.angle_gamma   90.00
#
_symmetry.space_group_name_H-M   'P 1'
#
loop_
_entity.id
_entity.type
_entity.pdbx_description
1 polymer ?
#
loop_
_entity_poly.entity_id
_entity_poly.type
_entity_poly.pdbx_seq_one_letter_code
_entity_poly.pdbx_strand_id
1 'polypeptide(L)'
;MHNIVREYRGCLVWGGTAQLSPADDVLISVERPLSIDSPGQMVASILSKKIAAGSTHLLLDIPIGPTAKVRSVPEAQRLRRLFEYVARRLGLVLDVVITDGSQPIGQGVGPVLEARDVMRVLQGDPRAPTDLREKALRLAGRMIEFHPDVRGGAGYAIARDILDSGRALARMQAIIAAQGACAFDPEHPQLGSLQFEVYAPVAGVVTAIDNLQMARIARLAGAPTAQGAGVDLLCKLGASVAPDTALYRVHASYPADLEFARQACVRASGYRIDGAVPPGPSLEEN
;
A
#
# COMPACT_ATOMS: atom_id res chain seq x y z
N MET A 1 -0.43 1.79 25.05
CA MET A 1 -1.48 1.57 24.03
C MET A 1 -2.87 2.00 24.52
N HIS A 2 -3.46 1.33 25.52
CA HIS A 2 -4.82 1.63 26.00
C HIS A 2 -5.07 3.11 26.34
N ASN A 3 -4.13 3.77 27.02
CA ASN A 3 -4.26 5.20 27.36
C ASN A 3 -4.33 6.08 26.10
N ILE A 4 -3.45 5.84 25.12
CA ILE A 4 -3.43 6.57 23.85
C ILE A 4 -4.76 6.38 23.10
N VAL A 5 -5.28 5.16 23.03
CA VAL A 5 -6.58 4.90 22.37
C VAL A 5 -7.72 5.61 23.10
N ARG A 6 -7.74 5.63 24.44
CA ARG A 6 -8.79 6.32 25.22
C ARG A 6 -8.77 7.84 25.00
N GLU A 7 -7.58 8.44 24.98
CA GLU A 7 -7.40 9.89 24.86
C GLU A 7 -7.51 10.37 23.41
N TYR A 8 -6.79 9.72 22.49
CA TYR A 8 -6.67 10.16 21.09
C TYR A 8 -7.67 9.50 20.15
N ARG A 9 -8.43 8.48 20.61
CA ARG A 9 -9.42 7.72 19.83
C ARG A 9 -8.82 6.95 18.65
N GLY A 10 -7.52 6.70 18.66
CA GLY A 10 -6.81 5.91 17.65
C GLY A 10 -5.34 5.70 18.02
N CYS A 11 -4.70 4.71 17.39
CA CYS A 11 -3.26 4.49 17.46
C CYS A 11 -2.78 3.67 16.26
N LEU A 12 -1.50 3.79 15.90
CA LEU A 12 -0.82 2.93 14.92
C LEU A 12 0.29 2.14 15.62
N VAL A 13 0.13 0.82 15.74
CA VAL A 13 1.03 -0.01 16.56
C VAL A 13 1.48 -1.27 15.84
N TRP A 14 2.68 -1.74 16.17
CA TRP A 14 3.17 -3.02 15.72
C TRP A 14 2.57 -4.16 16.55
N GLY A 15 1.91 -5.11 15.89
CA GLY A 15 1.18 -6.20 16.54
C GLY A 15 2.06 -7.21 17.29
N GLY A 16 3.33 -7.40 16.85
CA GLY A 16 4.23 -8.39 17.44
C GLY A 16 4.58 -8.12 18.90
N THR A 17 4.67 -6.84 19.30
CA THR A 17 4.87 -6.44 20.71
C THR A 17 3.60 -6.42 21.54
N ALA A 18 2.43 -6.51 20.91
CA ALA A 18 1.14 -6.42 21.60
C ALA A 18 0.62 -7.78 22.10
N GLN A 19 1.31 -8.89 21.80
CA GLN A 19 0.98 -10.27 22.20
C GLN A 19 -0.50 -10.64 22.01
N LEU A 20 -1.11 -10.14 20.93
CA LEU A 20 -2.55 -10.28 20.71
C LEU A 20 -2.96 -11.70 20.29
N SER A 21 -2.09 -12.45 19.62
CA SER A 21 -2.38 -13.83 19.19
C SER A 21 -1.11 -14.68 19.13
N PRO A 22 -0.58 -15.13 20.28
CA PRO A 22 0.72 -15.81 20.34
C PRO A 22 0.75 -17.14 19.58
N ALA A 23 -0.37 -17.87 19.55
CA ALA A 23 -0.47 -19.10 18.76
C ALA A 23 -0.35 -18.84 17.26
N ASP A 24 -0.92 -17.74 16.78
CA ASP A 24 -0.84 -17.36 15.38
C ASP A 24 0.58 -16.92 14.98
N ASP A 25 1.26 -16.18 15.85
CA ASP A 25 2.66 -15.78 15.62
C ASP A 25 3.59 -17.02 15.45
N VAL A 26 3.35 -18.08 16.23
CA VAL A 26 4.05 -19.37 16.09
C VAL A 26 3.72 -20.04 14.75
N LEU A 27 2.44 -20.14 14.39
CA LEU A 27 2.04 -20.75 13.12
C LEU A 27 2.63 -20.00 11.91
N ILE A 28 2.59 -18.67 11.91
CA ILE A 28 3.18 -17.83 10.85
C ILE A 28 4.69 -18.08 10.71
N SER A 29 5.41 -18.31 11.80
CA SER A 29 6.86 -18.56 11.78
C SER A 29 7.23 -19.86 11.05
N VAL A 30 6.32 -20.84 11.04
CA VAL A 30 6.47 -22.13 10.37
C VAL A 30 5.92 -22.06 8.93
N GLU A 31 4.79 -21.40 8.74
CA GLU A 31 4.09 -21.33 7.45
C GLU A 31 4.83 -20.50 6.41
N ARG A 32 5.43 -19.36 6.82
CA ARG A 32 6.12 -18.44 5.89
C ARG A 32 7.29 -19.09 5.17
N PRO A 33 8.24 -19.78 5.84
CA PRO A 33 9.32 -20.49 5.14
C PRO A 33 8.81 -21.59 4.20
N LEU A 34 7.69 -22.22 4.53
CA LEU A 34 7.10 -23.32 3.76
C LEU A 34 6.16 -22.84 2.64
N SER A 35 5.89 -21.54 2.53
CA SER A 35 4.92 -20.96 1.58
C SER A 35 3.51 -21.58 1.69
N ILE A 36 3.12 -21.99 2.89
CA ILE A 36 1.78 -22.54 3.17
C ILE A 36 0.88 -21.37 3.58
N ASP A 37 -0.20 -21.14 2.84
CA ASP A 37 -1.13 -20.04 3.10
C ASP A 37 -2.57 -20.47 2.76
N SER A 38 -3.17 -21.26 3.64
CA SER A 38 -4.55 -21.72 3.43
C SER A 38 -5.55 -20.58 3.70
N PRO A 39 -6.64 -20.46 2.93
CA PRO A 39 -7.65 -19.43 3.17
C PRO A 39 -8.25 -19.46 4.58
N GLY A 40 -8.41 -20.67 5.16
CA GLY A 40 -8.94 -20.83 6.51
C GLY A 40 -7.98 -20.28 7.57
N GLN A 41 -6.70 -20.58 7.45
CA GLN A 41 -5.68 -20.08 8.37
C GLN A 41 -5.49 -18.57 8.25
N MET A 42 -5.48 -18.02 7.04
CA MET A 42 -5.44 -16.57 6.82
C MET A 42 -6.61 -15.86 7.52
N VAL A 43 -7.83 -16.40 7.40
CA VAL A 43 -9.02 -15.84 8.07
C VAL A 43 -8.88 -15.93 9.58
N ALA A 44 -8.46 -17.08 10.11
CA ALA A 44 -8.24 -17.28 11.54
C ALA A 44 -7.19 -16.30 12.09
N SER A 45 -6.03 -16.19 11.43
CA SER A 45 -4.92 -15.30 11.78
C SER A 45 -5.30 -13.83 11.84
N ILE A 46 -6.08 -13.37 10.85
CA ILE A 46 -6.51 -11.98 10.76
C ILE A 46 -7.56 -11.70 11.83
N LEU A 47 -8.61 -12.51 11.92
CA LEU A 47 -9.73 -12.24 12.84
C LEU A 47 -9.33 -12.41 14.31
N SER A 48 -8.48 -13.39 14.65
CA SER A 48 -8.04 -13.62 16.04
C SER A 48 -7.39 -12.38 16.64
N LYS A 49 -6.50 -11.70 15.90
CA LYS A 49 -5.84 -10.46 16.34
C LYS A 49 -6.81 -9.30 16.49
N LYS A 50 -7.80 -9.17 15.60
CA LYS A 50 -8.80 -8.08 15.67
C LYS A 50 -9.74 -8.24 16.86
N ILE A 51 -10.15 -9.47 17.15
CA ILE A 51 -10.99 -9.79 18.30
C ILE A 51 -10.19 -9.64 19.61
N ALA A 52 -8.94 -10.11 19.65
CA ALA A 52 -8.08 -9.92 20.81
C ALA A 52 -7.81 -8.44 21.12
N ALA A 53 -7.77 -7.58 20.09
CA ALA A 53 -7.70 -6.13 20.25
C ALA A 53 -9.04 -5.49 20.71
N GLY A 54 -10.12 -6.26 20.84
CA GLY A 54 -11.44 -5.79 21.26
C GLY A 54 -12.26 -5.12 20.15
N SER A 55 -11.97 -5.40 18.87
CA SER A 55 -12.71 -4.79 17.75
C SER A 55 -14.14 -5.34 17.69
N THR A 56 -15.12 -4.45 17.55
CA THR A 56 -16.54 -4.80 17.34
C THR A 56 -16.96 -4.69 15.87
N HIS A 57 -16.28 -3.81 15.13
CA HIS A 57 -16.48 -3.58 13.70
C HIS A 57 -15.14 -3.73 12.98
N LEU A 58 -15.17 -4.31 11.79
CA LEU A 58 -14.00 -4.52 10.96
C LEU A 58 -14.31 -4.19 9.51
N LEU A 59 -13.43 -3.40 8.89
CA LEU A 59 -13.40 -3.22 7.44
C LEU A 59 -12.24 -4.05 6.88
N LEU A 60 -12.54 -4.92 5.93
CA LEU A 60 -11.55 -5.75 5.24
C LEU A 60 -11.37 -5.25 3.80
N ASP A 61 -10.15 -4.86 3.46
CA ASP A 61 -9.76 -4.55 2.08
C ASP A 61 -9.14 -5.79 1.42
N ILE A 62 -9.67 -6.18 0.27
CA ILE A 62 -9.15 -7.28 -0.56
C ILE A 62 -8.71 -6.71 -1.91
N PRO A 63 -7.42 -6.36 -2.08
CA PRO A 63 -6.89 -5.97 -3.37
C PRO A 63 -6.89 -7.14 -4.35
N ILE A 64 -7.40 -6.92 -5.56
CA ILE A 64 -7.34 -7.88 -6.67
C ILE A 64 -6.42 -7.34 -7.74
N GLY A 65 -5.47 -8.15 -8.18
CA GLY A 65 -4.54 -7.78 -9.25
C GLY A 65 -3.73 -8.96 -9.74
N PRO A 66 -3.05 -8.81 -10.89
CA PRO A 66 -2.29 -9.89 -11.52
C PRO A 66 -1.18 -10.43 -10.61
N THR A 67 -0.60 -9.57 -9.77
CA THR A 67 0.51 -9.88 -8.85
C THR A 67 0.11 -9.75 -7.38
N ALA A 68 -1.17 -9.48 -7.11
CA ALA A 68 -1.71 -9.46 -5.75
C ALA A 68 -1.90 -10.89 -5.19
N LYS A 69 -2.09 -10.99 -3.87
CA LYS A 69 -2.38 -12.27 -3.20
C LYS A 69 -3.66 -12.92 -3.73
N VAL A 70 -4.67 -12.11 -4.05
CA VAL A 70 -5.93 -12.53 -4.67
C VAL A 70 -5.91 -12.09 -6.12
N ARG A 71 -6.02 -13.03 -7.06
CA ARG A 71 -5.80 -12.75 -8.49
C ARG A 71 -7.08 -12.64 -9.30
N SER A 72 -8.21 -13.02 -8.72
CA SER A 72 -9.48 -13.06 -9.44
C SER A 72 -10.67 -12.67 -8.56
N VAL A 73 -11.71 -12.13 -9.20
CA VAL A 73 -12.98 -11.79 -8.53
C VAL A 73 -13.64 -13.01 -7.90
N PRO A 74 -13.71 -14.20 -8.54
CA PRO A 74 -14.29 -15.39 -7.90
C PRO A 74 -13.57 -15.81 -6.62
N GLU A 75 -12.23 -15.72 -6.60
CA GLU A 75 -11.42 -16.01 -5.43
C GLU A 75 -11.70 -15.01 -4.29
N ALA A 76 -11.73 -13.71 -4.59
CA ALA A 76 -12.09 -12.67 -3.63
C ALA A 76 -13.48 -12.89 -3.03
N GLN A 77 -14.46 -13.27 -3.84
CA GLN A 77 -15.83 -13.56 -3.38
C GLN A 77 -15.90 -14.81 -2.51
N ARG A 78 -15.07 -15.83 -2.78
CA ARG A 78 -14.95 -17.00 -1.89
C ARG A 78 -14.35 -16.61 -0.55
N LEU A 79 -13.28 -15.81 -0.56
CA LEU A 79 -12.61 -15.33 0.66
C LEU A 79 -13.53 -14.43 1.48
N ARG A 80 -14.24 -13.50 0.83
CA ARG A 80 -15.27 -12.64 1.44
C ARG A 80 -16.31 -13.46 2.21
N ARG A 81 -16.92 -14.45 1.56
CA ARG A 81 -17.94 -15.32 2.19
C ARG A 81 -17.40 -16.07 3.41
N LEU A 82 -16.14 -16.52 3.35
CA LEU A 82 -15.49 -17.18 4.48
C LEU A 82 -15.27 -16.21 5.65
N PHE A 83 -14.77 -15.00 5.39
CA PHE A 83 -14.62 -13.97 6.41
C PHE A 83 -15.97 -13.59 7.04
N GLU A 84 -17.00 -13.34 6.23
CA GLU A 84 -18.34 -12.98 6.73
C GLU A 84 -18.94 -14.10 7.60
N TYR A 85 -18.75 -15.36 7.19
CA TYR A 85 -19.22 -16.52 7.95
C TYR A 85 -18.55 -16.63 9.33
N VAL A 86 -17.22 -16.51 9.38
CA VAL A 86 -16.47 -16.61 10.64
C VAL A 86 -16.72 -15.39 11.52
N ALA A 87 -16.69 -14.17 10.95
CA ALA A 87 -16.96 -12.93 11.69
C ALA A 87 -18.34 -12.94 12.36
N ARG A 88 -19.37 -13.39 11.66
CA ARG A 88 -20.73 -13.51 12.22
C ARG A 88 -20.80 -14.45 13.42
N ARG A 89 -20.09 -15.59 13.37
CA ARG A 89 -20.01 -16.53 14.50
C ARG A 89 -19.27 -15.97 15.70
N LEU A 90 -18.39 -14.99 15.47
CA LEU A 90 -17.61 -14.32 16.50
C LEU A 90 -18.25 -12.99 16.97
N GLY A 91 -19.45 -12.66 16.48
CA GLY A 91 -20.15 -11.42 16.84
C GLY A 91 -19.50 -10.14 16.30
N LEU A 92 -18.66 -10.26 15.27
CA LEU A 92 -17.95 -9.14 14.65
C LEU A 92 -18.75 -8.61 13.45
N VAL A 93 -19.03 -7.31 13.43
CA VAL A 93 -19.63 -6.65 12.25
C VAL A 93 -18.54 -6.44 11.21
N LEU A 94 -18.72 -7.00 10.02
CA LEU A 94 -17.73 -6.98 8.96
C LEU A 94 -18.28 -6.29 7.71
N ASP A 95 -17.55 -5.34 7.15
CA ASP A 95 -17.70 -4.90 5.76
C ASP A 95 -16.46 -5.30 4.96
N VAL A 96 -16.65 -5.77 3.72
CA VAL A 96 -15.58 -6.24 2.85
C VAL A 96 -15.59 -5.43 1.56
N VAL A 97 -14.49 -4.72 1.33
CA VAL A 97 -14.27 -3.90 0.13
C VAL A 97 -13.26 -4.59 -0.76
N ILE A 98 -13.64 -4.85 -2.00
CA ILE A 98 -12.74 -5.35 -3.03
C ILE A 98 -12.15 -4.13 -3.74
N THR A 99 -10.82 -4.02 -3.78
CA THR A 99 -10.13 -2.88 -4.41
C THR A 99 -9.23 -3.31 -5.55
N ASP A 100 -8.88 -2.36 -6.40
CA ASP A 100 -7.91 -2.55 -7.46
C ASP A 100 -6.49 -2.66 -6.88
N GLY A 101 -5.80 -3.74 -7.23
CA GLY A 101 -4.41 -4.03 -6.89
C GLY A 101 -3.55 -4.21 -8.15
N SER A 102 -3.94 -3.62 -9.28
CA SER A 102 -3.23 -3.68 -10.56
C SER A 102 -1.86 -2.99 -10.58
N GLN A 103 -1.64 -2.03 -9.67
CA GLN A 103 -0.40 -1.26 -9.53
C GLN A 103 -0.15 -0.92 -8.05
N PRO A 104 1.05 -0.45 -7.67
CA PRO A 104 1.32 -0.03 -6.31
C PRO A 104 0.44 1.17 -5.96
N ILE A 105 -0.07 1.26 -4.73
CA ILE A 105 -0.81 2.43 -4.27
C ILE A 105 0.19 3.48 -3.80
N GLY A 106 0.03 4.73 -4.23
CA GLY A 106 1.01 5.78 -3.98
C GLY A 106 2.15 5.78 -5.00
N GLN A 107 3.19 6.56 -4.71
CA GLN A 107 4.41 6.66 -5.49
C GLN A 107 5.57 5.93 -4.80
N GLY A 108 5.60 5.90 -3.48
CA GLY A 108 6.65 5.30 -2.67
C GLY A 108 6.42 3.82 -2.35
N VAL A 109 7.49 3.02 -2.46
CA VAL A 109 7.58 1.68 -1.89
C VAL A 109 8.80 1.63 -0.97
N GLY A 110 8.58 1.52 0.33
CA GLY A 110 9.62 1.61 1.36
C GLY A 110 9.25 2.61 2.47
N PRO A 111 9.76 2.44 3.70
CA PRO A 111 9.19 3.08 4.90
C PRO A 111 9.10 4.61 4.82
N VAL A 112 10.20 5.28 4.47
CA VAL A 112 10.26 6.74 4.38
C VAL A 112 9.47 7.29 3.19
N LEU A 113 9.51 6.59 2.05
CA LEU A 113 8.79 6.98 0.84
C LEU A 113 7.26 6.84 1.01
N GLU A 114 6.81 5.77 1.66
CA GLU A 114 5.39 5.57 2.00
C GLU A 114 4.91 6.61 3.03
N ALA A 115 5.72 6.89 4.06
CA ALA A 115 5.40 7.91 5.05
C ALA A 115 5.26 9.31 4.42
N ARG A 116 6.14 9.65 3.47
CA ARG A 116 6.07 10.89 2.68
C ARG A 116 4.73 11.00 1.96
N ASP A 117 4.33 9.95 1.24
CA ASP A 117 3.09 9.95 0.47
C ASP A 117 1.85 10.10 1.36
N VAL A 118 1.82 9.40 2.50
CA VAL A 118 0.74 9.53 3.50
C VAL A 118 0.68 10.96 4.04
N MET A 119 1.81 11.56 4.38
CA MET A 119 1.86 12.93 4.91
C MET A 119 1.40 13.95 3.86
N ARG A 120 1.81 13.80 2.59
CA ARG A 120 1.32 14.64 1.49
C ARG A 120 -0.20 14.58 1.36
N VAL A 121 -0.80 13.38 1.44
CA VAL A 121 -2.26 13.22 1.40
C VAL A 121 -2.93 13.93 2.58
N LEU A 122 -2.41 13.76 3.80
CA LEU A 122 -2.96 14.39 5.00
C LEU A 122 -2.83 15.92 4.97
N GLN A 123 -1.74 16.43 4.40
CA GLN A 123 -1.48 17.87 4.25
C GLN A 123 -2.27 18.52 3.09
N GLY A 124 -2.92 17.72 2.24
CA GLY A 124 -3.56 18.22 1.03
C GLY A 124 -2.55 18.75 0.00
N ASP A 125 -1.34 18.21 -0.01
CA ASP A 125 -0.27 18.63 -0.93
C ASP A 125 -0.66 18.34 -2.39
N PRO A 126 -0.41 19.26 -3.35
CA PRO A 126 -0.70 19.02 -4.76
C PRO A 126 0.01 17.81 -5.38
N ARG A 127 1.15 17.38 -4.82
CA ARG A 127 1.91 16.20 -5.22
C ARG A 127 1.40 14.92 -4.55
N ALA A 128 0.35 14.99 -3.72
CA ALA A 128 -0.21 13.83 -3.05
C ALA A 128 -0.69 12.78 -4.08
N PRO A 129 -0.33 11.50 -3.92
CA PRO A 129 -0.80 10.46 -4.83
C PRO A 129 -2.34 10.33 -4.78
N THR A 130 -2.99 10.59 -5.90
CA THR A 130 -4.46 10.63 -5.99
C THR A 130 -5.08 9.26 -5.72
N ASP A 131 -4.43 8.18 -6.15
CA ASP A 131 -4.87 6.80 -5.90
C ASP A 131 -4.89 6.46 -4.41
N LEU A 132 -3.83 6.83 -3.67
CA LEU A 132 -3.76 6.67 -2.21
C LEU A 132 -4.85 7.48 -1.52
N ARG A 133 -5.02 8.74 -1.90
CA ARG A 133 -6.07 9.62 -1.35
C ARG A 133 -7.47 9.04 -1.57
N GLU A 134 -7.81 8.69 -2.80
CA GLU A 134 -9.13 8.17 -3.14
C GLU A 134 -9.43 6.83 -2.45
N LYS A 135 -8.45 5.92 -2.41
CA LYS A 135 -8.60 4.65 -1.70
C LYS A 135 -8.80 4.88 -0.19
N ALA A 136 -8.00 5.75 0.42
CA ALA A 136 -8.12 6.08 1.85
C ALA A 136 -9.49 6.69 2.18
N LEU A 137 -9.99 7.63 1.37
CA LEU A 137 -11.32 8.24 1.55
C LEU A 137 -12.45 7.22 1.43
N ARG A 138 -12.38 6.30 0.47
CA ARG A 138 -13.39 5.23 0.32
C ARG A 138 -13.41 4.31 1.54
N LEU A 139 -12.24 3.86 2.00
CA LEU A 139 -12.15 2.97 3.17
C LEU A 139 -12.56 3.69 4.46
N ALA A 140 -12.12 4.94 4.67
CA ALA A 140 -12.53 5.75 5.81
C ALA A 140 -14.05 5.99 5.81
N GLY A 141 -14.64 6.26 4.63
CA GLY A 141 -16.07 6.42 4.48
C GLY A 141 -16.86 5.19 4.92
N ARG A 142 -16.43 3.99 4.50
CA ARG A 142 -17.05 2.72 4.97
C ARG A 142 -16.92 2.52 6.48
N MET A 143 -15.78 2.90 7.05
CA MET A 143 -15.59 2.83 8.50
C MET A 143 -16.53 3.81 9.24
N ILE A 144 -16.72 5.02 8.73
CA ILE A 144 -17.62 6.03 9.30
C ILE A 144 -19.08 5.57 9.24
N GLU A 145 -19.47 4.87 8.16
CA GLU A 145 -20.82 4.34 7.96
C GLU A 145 -21.20 3.20 8.91
N PHE A 146 -20.27 2.67 9.71
CA PHE A 146 -20.62 1.81 10.84
C PHE A 146 -21.35 2.57 11.96
N HIS A 147 -21.24 3.89 12.00
CA HIS A 147 -21.96 4.68 12.99
C HIS A 147 -23.47 4.70 12.66
N PRO A 148 -24.36 4.35 13.60
CA PRO A 148 -25.80 4.21 13.34
C PRO A 148 -26.46 5.50 12.84
N ASP A 149 -25.93 6.66 13.23
CA ASP A 149 -26.46 7.97 12.82
C ASP A 149 -25.97 8.42 11.42
N VAL A 150 -25.04 7.68 10.80
CA VAL A 150 -24.54 8.00 9.45
C VAL A 150 -25.37 7.25 8.44
N ARG A 151 -26.10 7.99 7.60
CA ARG A 151 -26.84 7.42 6.48
C ARG A 151 -25.87 6.76 5.49
N GLY A 152 -26.19 5.54 5.06
CA GLY A 152 -25.40 4.83 4.04
C GLY A 152 -25.21 5.66 2.77
N GLY A 153 -23.99 5.69 2.25
CA GLY A 153 -23.58 6.50 1.09
C GLY A 153 -23.04 7.89 1.44
N ALA A 154 -23.21 8.36 2.68
CA ALA A 154 -22.68 9.67 3.12
C ALA A 154 -21.22 9.61 3.59
N GLY A 155 -20.69 8.40 3.87
CA GLY A 155 -19.39 8.23 4.53
C GLY A 155 -18.23 8.84 3.76
N TYR A 156 -18.21 8.68 2.43
CA TYR A 156 -17.14 9.26 1.59
C TYR A 156 -17.10 10.79 1.69
N ALA A 157 -18.27 11.45 1.63
CA ALA A 157 -18.34 12.91 1.73
C ALA A 157 -17.86 13.42 3.08
N ILE A 158 -18.23 12.72 4.17
CA ILE A 158 -17.77 13.02 5.53
C ILE A 158 -16.25 12.80 5.65
N ALA A 159 -15.73 11.68 5.15
CA ALA A 159 -14.29 11.41 5.17
C ALA A 159 -13.50 12.48 4.40
N ARG A 160 -14.00 12.91 3.24
CA ARG A 160 -13.40 13.96 2.42
C ARG A 160 -13.37 15.28 3.17
N ASP A 161 -14.49 15.68 3.78
CA ASP A 161 -14.58 16.89 4.61
C ASP A 161 -13.60 16.85 5.80
N ILE A 162 -13.43 15.69 6.46
CA ILE A 162 -12.47 15.52 7.56
C ILE A 162 -11.01 15.65 7.08
N LEU A 163 -10.70 15.12 5.90
CA LEU A 163 -9.38 15.22 5.29
C LEU A 163 -9.08 16.66 4.86
N ASP A 164 -9.97 17.25 4.07
CA ASP A 164 -9.78 18.56 3.45
C ASP A 164 -9.84 19.71 4.45
N SER A 165 -10.56 19.55 5.57
CA SER A 165 -10.55 20.52 6.66
C SER A 165 -9.28 20.43 7.54
N GLY A 166 -8.34 19.51 7.26
CA GLY A 166 -7.13 19.30 8.07
C GLY A 166 -7.35 18.59 9.42
N ARG A 167 -8.58 18.17 9.75
CA ARG A 167 -8.88 17.47 11.01
C ARG A 167 -8.17 16.11 11.08
N ALA A 168 -8.06 15.41 9.95
CA ALA A 168 -7.30 14.18 9.84
C ALA A 168 -5.81 14.38 10.18
N LEU A 169 -5.19 15.42 9.62
CA LEU A 169 -3.78 15.75 9.88
C LEU A 169 -3.55 16.09 11.35
N ALA A 170 -4.38 16.97 11.93
CA ALA A 170 -4.27 17.35 13.33
C ALA A 170 -4.39 16.13 14.27
N ARG A 171 -5.30 15.20 13.94
CA ARG A 171 -5.45 13.95 14.70
C ARG A 171 -4.24 13.03 14.55
N MET A 172 -3.69 12.90 13.34
CA MET A 172 -2.49 12.11 13.09
C MET A 172 -1.29 12.67 13.87
N GLN A 173 -1.07 13.99 13.84
CA GLN A 173 0.01 14.65 14.58
C GLN A 173 -0.12 14.42 16.10
N ALA A 174 -1.33 14.49 16.63
CA ALA A 174 -1.60 14.20 18.04
C ALA A 174 -1.26 12.74 18.41
N ILE A 175 -1.60 11.78 17.53
CA ILE A 175 -1.23 10.37 17.71
C ILE A 175 0.30 10.19 17.63
N ILE A 176 0.97 10.81 16.66
CA ILE A 176 2.44 10.76 16.52
C ILE A 176 3.11 11.28 17.80
N ALA A 177 2.68 12.43 18.30
CA ALA A 177 3.20 13.01 19.54
C ALA A 177 3.01 12.05 20.73
N ALA A 178 1.82 11.47 20.88
CA ALA A 178 1.49 10.54 21.95
C ALA A 178 2.24 9.20 21.86
N GLN A 179 2.65 8.79 20.66
CA GLN A 179 3.39 7.55 20.42
C GLN A 179 4.92 7.73 20.45
N GLY A 180 5.40 8.94 20.74
CA GLY A 180 6.83 9.27 20.76
C GLY A 180 7.27 9.78 19.39
N ALA A 181 7.10 11.08 19.16
CA ALA A 181 7.44 11.71 17.89
C ALA A 181 8.93 11.50 17.55
N CYS A 182 9.18 11.14 16.29
CA CYS A 182 10.50 11.18 15.68
C CYS A 182 10.52 12.30 14.63
N ALA A 183 11.68 12.95 14.46
CA ALA A 183 11.83 13.95 13.42
C ALA A 183 11.64 13.31 12.04
N PHE A 184 10.70 13.85 11.27
CA PHE A 184 10.42 13.42 9.91
C PHE A 184 9.98 14.64 9.09
N ASP A 185 10.71 14.94 8.02
CA ASP A 185 10.36 15.99 7.07
C ASP A 185 9.83 15.32 5.79
N PRO A 186 8.52 15.40 5.48
CA PRO A 186 7.98 14.85 4.25
C PRO A 186 8.40 15.64 2.99
N GLU A 187 8.88 16.88 3.12
CA GLU A 187 9.42 17.64 1.99
C GLU A 187 10.82 17.17 1.61
N HIS A 188 11.62 16.84 2.62
CA HIS A 188 12.99 16.33 2.47
C HIS A 188 13.15 15.00 3.22
N PRO A 189 12.49 13.92 2.74
CA PRO A 189 12.61 12.61 3.35
C PRO A 189 14.07 12.16 3.38
N GLN A 190 14.51 11.58 4.49
CA GLN A 190 15.85 11.01 4.63
C GLN A 190 15.98 9.71 3.83
N LEU A 191 16.23 9.86 2.53
CA LEU A 191 16.42 8.74 1.61
C LEU A 191 17.86 8.23 1.63
N GLY A 192 18.05 7.00 1.16
CA GLY A 192 19.37 6.41 0.93
C GLY A 192 20.20 7.30 0.02
N SER A 193 21.48 7.50 0.36
CA SER A 193 22.39 8.40 -0.34
C SER A 193 22.78 7.90 -1.74
N LEU A 194 22.59 6.61 -2.01
CA LEU A 194 22.86 5.99 -3.30
C LEU A 194 21.55 5.82 -4.06
N GLN A 195 21.56 6.19 -5.34
CA GLN A 195 20.38 6.08 -6.18
C GLN A 195 20.73 5.79 -7.65
N PHE A 196 19.80 5.19 -8.37
CA PHE A 196 19.80 5.13 -9.83
C PHE A 196 18.37 5.14 -10.36
N GLU A 197 18.22 5.52 -11.63
CA GLU A 197 16.93 5.56 -12.32
C GLU A 197 16.82 4.42 -13.32
N VAL A 198 15.59 3.96 -13.54
CA VAL A 198 15.26 3.00 -14.59
C VAL A 198 14.41 3.72 -15.62
N TYR A 199 14.88 3.73 -16.87
CA TYR A 199 14.27 4.47 -17.96
C TYR A 199 13.39 3.58 -18.84
N ALA A 200 12.42 4.20 -19.52
CA ALA A 200 11.61 3.55 -20.53
C ALA A 200 12.49 3.16 -21.74
N PRO A 201 12.50 1.87 -22.15
CA PRO A 201 13.31 1.42 -23.28
C PRO A 201 12.74 1.86 -24.64
N VAL A 202 11.45 2.18 -24.71
CA VAL A 202 10.72 2.57 -25.91
C VAL A 202 9.68 3.64 -25.58
N ALA A 203 9.25 4.39 -26.59
CA ALA A 203 8.07 5.24 -26.49
C ALA A 203 6.81 4.38 -26.36
N GLY A 204 5.82 4.84 -25.59
CA GLY A 204 4.53 4.17 -25.50
C GLY A 204 3.72 4.58 -24.29
N VAL A 205 2.77 3.73 -23.90
CA VAL A 205 1.94 3.92 -22.70
C VAL A 205 2.24 2.78 -21.71
N VAL A 206 2.40 3.11 -20.43
CA VAL A 206 2.55 2.11 -19.36
C VAL A 206 1.25 1.33 -19.20
N THR A 207 1.26 0.04 -19.56
CA THR A 207 0.08 -0.84 -19.56
C THR A 207 0.05 -1.83 -18.40
N ALA A 208 1.16 -2.03 -17.69
CA ALA A 208 1.19 -2.79 -16.44
C ALA A 208 2.37 -2.39 -15.56
N ILE A 209 2.18 -2.49 -14.23
CA ILE A 209 3.22 -2.36 -13.22
C ILE A 209 3.16 -3.59 -12.32
N ASP A 210 4.28 -4.31 -12.18
CA ASP A 210 4.38 -5.52 -11.37
C ASP A 210 4.69 -5.17 -9.90
N ASN A 211 3.66 -5.19 -9.05
CA ASN A 211 3.78 -4.93 -7.62
C ASN A 211 4.76 -5.87 -6.90
N LEU A 212 4.83 -7.14 -7.29
CA LEU A 212 5.71 -8.11 -6.66
C LEU A 212 7.16 -7.78 -6.99
N GLN A 213 7.44 -7.41 -8.24
CA GLN A 213 8.76 -6.97 -8.66
C GLN A 213 9.16 -5.64 -8.01
N MET A 214 8.25 -4.67 -7.90
CA MET A 214 8.53 -3.41 -7.19
C MET A 214 8.87 -3.65 -5.71
N ALA A 215 8.08 -4.47 -5.02
CA ALA A 215 8.36 -4.85 -3.63
C ALA A 215 9.67 -5.64 -3.48
N ARG A 216 10.02 -6.47 -4.46
CA ARG A 216 11.30 -7.19 -4.49
C ARG A 216 12.49 -6.25 -4.68
N ILE A 217 12.41 -5.31 -5.62
CA ILE A 217 13.46 -4.31 -5.85
C ILE A 217 13.66 -3.46 -4.59
N ALA A 218 12.59 -2.98 -3.97
CA ALA A 218 12.67 -2.23 -2.70
C ALA A 218 13.36 -3.05 -1.60
N ARG A 219 13.04 -4.35 -1.50
CA ARG A 219 13.68 -5.25 -0.52
C ARG A 219 15.17 -5.45 -0.81
N LEU A 220 15.53 -5.65 -2.07
CA LEU A 220 16.94 -5.79 -2.47
C LEU A 220 17.73 -4.50 -2.27
N ALA A 221 17.07 -3.33 -2.37
CA ALA A 221 17.67 -2.04 -2.07
C ALA A 221 17.89 -1.78 -0.57
N GLY A 222 17.36 -2.64 0.31
CA GLY A 222 17.56 -2.60 1.76
C GLY A 222 16.29 -2.35 2.58
N ALA A 223 15.13 -2.13 1.96
CA ALA A 223 13.88 -1.95 2.69
C ALA A 223 13.38 -3.27 3.31
N PRO A 224 12.74 -3.26 4.50
CA PRO A 224 12.45 -2.10 5.34
C PRO A 224 13.55 -1.78 6.37
N THR A 225 14.63 -2.57 6.45
CA THR A 225 15.68 -2.42 7.48
C THR A 225 16.41 -1.09 7.35
N ALA A 226 16.83 -0.72 6.14
CA ALA A 226 17.29 0.61 5.81
C ALA A 226 16.06 1.47 5.45
N GLN A 227 15.61 2.31 6.38
CA GLN A 227 14.33 3.04 6.24
C GLN A 227 14.28 3.99 5.04
N GLY A 228 15.44 4.58 4.67
CA GLY A 228 15.57 5.44 3.50
C GLY A 228 15.70 4.70 2.16
N ALA A 229 15.78 3.38 2.18
CA ALA A 229 15.82 2.56 0.97
C ALA A 229 14.41 2.26 0.43
N GLY A 230 14.30 2.10 -0.88
CA GLY A 230 13.02 1.82 -1.53
C GLY A 230 12.98 2.16 -3.01
N VAL A 231 11.77 2.18 -3.57
CA VAL A 231 11.49 2.54 -4.96
C VAL A 231 10.53 3.72 -4.98
N ASP A 232 10.89 4.78 -5.70
CA ASP A 232 10.07 5.97 -5.92
C ASP A 232 9.56 5.97 -7.37
N LEU A 233 8.25 5.73 -7.54
CA LEU A 233 7.60 5.59 -8.84
C LEU A 233 7.35 6.98 -9.43
N LEU A 234 7.90 7.22 -10.61
CA LEU A 234 7.78 8.48 -11.35
C LEU A 234 6.68 8.40 -12.40
N CYS A 235 6.43 7.20 -12.93
CA CYS A 235 5.35 6.91 -13.87
C CYS A 235 4.33 5.95 -13.25
N LYS A 236 3.06 6.15 -13.57
CA LYS A 236 1.96 5.29 -13.12
C LYS A 236 1.28 4.61 -14.31
N LEU A 237 0.39 3.67 -14.05
CA LEU A 237 -0.38 3.01 -15.09
C LEU A 237 -1.13 4.05 -15.96
N GLY A 238 -1.07 3.91 -17.28
CA GLY A 238 -1.64 4.86 -18.24
C GLY A 238 -0.77 6.06 -18.57
N ALA A 239 0.40 6.24 -17.94
CA ALA A 239 1.33 7.31 -18.29
C ALA A 239 1.92 7.08 -19.70
N SER A 240 1.96 8.15 -20.50
CA SER A 240 2.72 8.17 -21.76
C SER A 240 4.18 8.44 -21.47
N VAL A 241 5.07 7.65 -22.06
CA VAL A 241 6.52 7.71 -21.83
C VAL A 241 7.26 7.77 -23.16
N ALA A 242 8.36 8.52 -23.20
CA ALA A 242 9.32 8.52 -24.30
C ALA A 242 10.55 7.67 -23.92
N PRO A 243 11.41 7.27 -24.87
CA PRO A 243 12.74 6.78 -24.55
C PRO A 243 13.42 7.81 -23.62
N ASP A 244 14.15 7.33 -22.62
CA ASP A 244 14.80 8.15 -21.58
C ASP A 244 13.85 8.82 -20.57
N THR A 245 12.55 8.53 -20.60
CA THR A 245 11.67 8.90 -19.47
C THR A 245 11.95 7.98 -18.29
N ALA A 246 12.32 8.55 -17.14
CA ALA A 246 12.53 7.77 -15.92
C ALA A 246 11.19 7.20 -15.42
N LEU A 247 11.10 5.88 -15.34
CA LEU A 247 9.91 5.16 -14.86
C LEU A 247 9.83 5.19 -13.34
N TYR A 248 10.96 4.92 -12.69
CA TYR A 248 11.10 4.92 -11.24
C TYR A 248 12.57 5.09 -10.85
N ARG A 249 12.78 5.53 -9.62
CA ARG A 249 14.08 5.69 -8.99
C ARG A 249 14.24 4.71 -7.84
N VAL A 250 15.40 4.10 -7.71
CA VAL A 250 15.74 3.21 -6.59
C VAL A 250 16.67 3.94 -5.64
N HIS A 251 16.37 3.90 -4.35
CA HIS A 251 17.20 4.46 -3.27
C HIS A 251 17.75 3.31 -2.40
N ALA A 252 19.04 3.36 -2.08
CA ALA A 252 19.70 2.40 -1.19
C ALA A 252 20.70 3.11 -0.27
N SER A 253 20.96 2.51 0.89
CA SER A 253 21.96 3.03 1.84
C SER A 253 23.35 2.43 1.66
N TYR A 254 23.43 1.23 1.04
CA TYR A 254 24.68 0.48 0.89
C TYR A 254 24.96 0.12 -0.57
N PRO A 255 26.22 0.15 -1.04
CA PRO A 255 26.55 -0.16 -2.43
C PRO A 255 26.15 -1.57 -2.88
N ALA A 256 26.28 -2.57 -2.00
CA ALA A 256 25.91 -3.95 -2.32
C ALA A 256 24.40 -4.08 -2.60
N ASP A 257 23.57 -3.47 -1.77
CA ASP A 257 22.10 -3.47 -1.93
C ASP A 257 21.68 -2.75 -3.22
N LEU A 258 22.33 -1.61 -3.52
CA LEU A 258 22.09 -0.88 -4.78
C LEU A 258 22.38 -1.76 -5.99
N GLU A 259 23.49 -2.51 -5.97
CA GLU A 259 23.90 -3.38 -7.06
C GLU A 259 22.95 -4.59 -7.21
N PHE A 260 22.52 -5.21 -6.11
CA PHE A 260 21.50 -6.26 -6.17
C PHE A 260 20.18 -5.75 -6.75
N ALA A 261 19.73 -4.57 -6.34
CA ALA A 261 18.53 -3.94 -6.88
C ALA A 261 18.68 -3.61 -8.38
N ARG A 262 19.86 -3.13 -8.80
CA ARG A 262 20.18 -2.86 -10.21
C ARG A 262 20.10 -4.13 -11.05
N GLN A 263 20.72 -5.21 -10.61
CA GLN A 263 20.67 -6.50 -11.30
C GLN A 263 19.24 -7.04 -11.43
N ALA A 264 18.40 -6.83 -10.39
CA ALA A 264 16.99 -7.20 -10.47
C ALA A 264 16.22 -6.37 -11.51
N CYS A 265 16.49 -5.07 -11.62
CA CYS A 265 15.89 -4.18 -12.62
C CYS A 265 16.30 -4.55 -14.05
N VAL A 266 17.58 -4.90 -14.27
CA VAL A 266 18.08 -5.35 -15.58
C VAL A 266 17.38 -6.63 -16.04
N ARG A 267 17.13 -7.57 -15.11
CA ARG A 267 16.39 -8.81 -15.43
C ARG A 267 14.92 -8.55 -15.73
N ALA A 268 14.29 -7.65 -14.96
CA ALA A 268 12.91 -7.23 -15.16
C ALA A 268 12.68 -5.86 -14.53
N SER A 269 12.34 -4.87 -15.37
CA SER A 269 11.98 -3.52 -14.89
C SER A 269 10.67 -3.52 -14.09
N GLY A 270 9.83 -4.55 -14.24
CA GLY A 270 8.49 -4.58 -13.65
C GLY A 270 7.50 -3.64 -14.32
N TYR A 271 7.85 -3.02 -15.46
CA TYR A 271 6.94 -2.19 -16.26
C TYR A 271 6.71 -2.85 -17.62
N ARG A 272 5.45 -2.83 -18.08
CA ARG A 272 5.10 -3.11 -19.47
C ARG A 272 4.70 -1.81 -20.15
N ILE A 273 5.28 -1.57 -21.32
CA ILE A 273 4.98 -0.41 -22.15
C ILE A 273 4.52 -0.93 -23.50
N ASP A 274 3.30 -0.57 -23.88
CA ASP A 274 2.80 -0.85 -25.21
C ASP A 274 3.17 0.35 -26.10
N GLY A 275 4.08 0.11 -27.05
CA GLY A 275 4.47 1.11 -28.04
C GLY A 275 3.48 1.15 -29.20
N ALA A 276 3.20 2.34 -29.71
CA ALA A 276 2.80 2.45 -31.10
C ALA A 276 4.03 2.12 -31.94
N VAL A 277 3.93 1.12 -32.81
CA VAL A 277 4.91 0.98 -33.91
C VAL A 277 4.85 2.31 -34.66
N PRO A 278 5.95 3.08 -34.80
CA PRO A 278 5.92 4.28 -35.62
C PRO A 278 5.43 3.86 -37.02
N PRO A 279 4.52 4.62 -37.67
CA PRO A 279 4.13 4.30 -39.03
C PRO A 279 5.42 4.17 -39.85
N GLY A 280 5.64 2.97 -40.41
CA GLY A 280 6.79 2.71 -41.25
C GLY A 280 6.83 3.74 -42.38
N PRO A 281 8.02 4.04 -42.93
CA PRO A 281 8.14 5.02 -44.00
C PRO A 281 7.12 4.66 -45.09
N SER A 282 6.23 5.61 -45.39
CA SER A 282 5.38 5.54 -46.57
C SER A 282 6.31 5.33 -47.74
N LEU A 283 6.21 4.15 -48.36
CA LEU A 283 6.73 3.92 -49.70
C LEU A 283 5.93 4.85 -50.61
N GLU A 284 6.40 6.08 -50.77
CA GLU A 284 6.01 6.90 -51.90
C GLU A 284 6.55 6.19 -53.15
N GLU A 285 5.60 5.82 -53.98
CA GLU A 285 5.73 5.17 -55.27
C GLU A 285 6.63 6.00 -56.19
N ASN A 286 7.61 5.34 -56.80
CA ASN A 286 8.23 5.78 -58.06
C ASN A 286 7.37 5.30 -59.23
#